data_AF-W4B5F6-F1
#
_entry.id   AF-W4B5F6-F1
#
_cell.length_a   1.000
_cell.length_b   1.000
_cell.length_c   1.000
_cell.angle_alpha   90.00
_cell.angle_beta   90.00
_cell.angle_gamma   90.00
#
_symmetry.space_group_name_H-M   'P 1'
#
loop_
_entity.id
_entity.type
_entity.pdbx_description
1 polymer ?
#
loop_
_entity_poly.entity_id
_entity_poly.type
_entity_poly.pdbx_seq_one_letter_code
_entity_poly.pdbx_strand_id
1 'polypeptide(L)'
;MYETEIDALSAMEPAARLIAQITEWRRPGDYRFKADFPAEYKQWTSSANILRKSKDRDFRDYGQYMRRFSDVITELDELPEDSRKFRRKMAEFGRVVDHGLKVHARISERVVIADGV
;
A
#
# COMPACT_ATOMS: atom_id res chain seq x y z
N MET A 1 6.03 20.76 9.14
CA MET A 1 7.06 19.75 8.76
C MET A 1 6.29 18.53 8.30
N TYR A 2 6.53 18.01 7.10
CA TYR A 2 5.78 16.89 6.45
C TYR A 2 4.37 17.15 5.92
N GLU A 3 3.96 18.40 5.72
CA GLU A 3 2.59 18.74 5.28
C GLU A 3 2.18 18.00 4.00
N THR A 4 3.03 17.97 2.98
CA THR A 4 2.77 17.23 1.73
C THR A 4 2.68 15.72 1.92
N GLU A 5 3.51 15.13 2.78
CA GLU A 5 3.45 13.70 3.08
C GLU A 5 2.21 13.34 3.90
N ILE A 6 1.84 14.18 4.87
CA ILE A 6 0.63 14.01 5.69
C ILE A 6 -0.61 14.14 4.80
N ASP A 7 -0.68 15.14 3.93
CA ASP A 7 -1.77 15.30 2.96
C ASP A 7 -1.88 14.07 2.05
N ALA A 8 -0.75 13.54 1.58
CA ALA A 8 -0.72 12.33 0.77
C ALA A 8 -1.18 11.08 1.54
N LEU A 9 -0.92 11.00 2.85
CA LEU A 9 -1.44 9.95 3.73
C LEU A 9 -2.94 10.10 3.96
N SER A 10 -3.41 11.29 4.33
CA SER A 10 -4.83 11.58 4.59
C SER A 10 -5.69 11.35 3.35
N ALA A 11 -5.21 11.71 2.17
CA ALA A 11 -5.90 11.44 0.90
C ALA A 11 -6.09 9.93 0.60
N MET A 12 -5.43 9.04 1.35
CA MET A 12 -5.61 7.60 1.21
C MET A 12 -6.67 7.00 2.14
N GLU A 13 -7.24 7.74 3.10
CA GLU A 13 -8.31 7.23 3.98
C GLU A 13 -9.43 6.50 3.23
N PRO A 14 -9.94 7.01 2.09
CA PRO A 14 -10.96 6.30 1.31
C PRO A 14 -10.49 4.94 0.79
N ALA A 15 -9.22 4.82 0.40
CA ALA A 15 -8.62 3.56 -0.06
C ALA A 15 -8.21 2.65 1.11
N ALA A 16 -7.95 3.21 2.31
CA ALA A 16 -7.42 2.47 3.44
C ALA A 16 -8.31 1.29 3.86
N ARG A 17 -9.63 1.46 3.81
CA ARG A 17 -10.59 0.38 4.12
C ARG A 17 -10.51 -0.77 3.12
N LEU A 18 -10.41 -0.44 1.82
CA LEU A 18 -10.27 -1.44 0.76
C LEU A 18 -8.94 -2.19 0.88
N ILE A 19 -7.86 -1.47 1.16
CA ILE A 19 -6.52 -2.04 1.35
C ILE A 19 -6.51 -2.95 2.59
N ALA A 20 -7.12 -2.52 3.70
CA ALA A 20 -7.26 -3.32 4.90
C ALA A 20 -8.00 -4.64 4.60
N GLN A 21 -9.11 -4.59 3.86
CA GLN A 21 -9.82 -5.79 3.43
C GLN A 21 -8.94 -6.70 2.56
N ILE A 22 -8.26 -6.16 1.55
CA ILE A 22 -7.35 -6.94 0.69
C ILE A 22 -6.24 -7.61 1.52
N THR A 23 -5.71 -6.91 2.53
CA THR A 23 -4.65 -7.43 3.41
C THR A 23 -5.15 -8.47 4.42
N GLU A 24 -6.38 -8.29 4.94
CA GLU A 24 -6.99 -9.14 5.96
C GLU A 24 -7.46 -10.47 5.37
N TRP A 25 -8.18 -10.42 4.25
CA TRP A 25 -8.77 -11.61 3.63
C TRP A 25 -7.76 -12.41 2.81
N ARG A 26 -6.60 -11.82 2.46
CA ARG A 26 -5.52 -12.45 1.69
C ARG A 26 -6.02 -13.22 0.45
N ARG A 27 -7.02 -12.68 -0.25
CA ARG A 27 -7.49 -13.19 -1.56
C ARG A 27 -7.12 -12.28 -2.75
N PRO A 28 -5.85 -11.99 -3.02
CA PRO A 28 -5.43 -11.46 -4.32
C PRO A 28 -5.94 -12.37 -5.46
N GLY A 29 -6.49 -11.82 -6.53
CA GLY A 29 -7.24 -12.58 -7.55
C GLY A 29 -8.69 -12.13 -7.70
N ASP A 30 -9.35 -11.78 -6.59
CA ASP A 30 -10.77 -11.40 -6.57
C ASP A 30 -11.00 -9.88 -6.55
N TYR A 31 -9.98 -9.09 -6.19
CA TYR A 31 -10.16 -7.66 -5.90
C TYR A 31 -9.89 -6.74 -7.08
N ARG A 32 -9.40 -7.27 -8.21
CA ARG A 32 -9.08 -6.59 -9.47
C ARG A 32 -8.83 -5.09 -9.26
N PHE A 33 -7.88 -4.75 -8.39
CA PHE A 33 -7.90 -3.45 -7.68
C PHE A 33 -7.89 -2.27 -8.65
N LYS A 34 -7.11 -2.40 -9.72
CA LYS A 34 -7.02 -1.42 -10.80
C LYS A 34 -8.30 -1.33 -11.66
N ALA A 35 -9.01 -2.43 -11.87
CA ALA A 35 -10.19 -2.51 -12.72
C ALA A 35 -11.47 -2.12 -11.97
N ASP A 36 -11.65 -2.62 -10.75
CA ASP A 36 -12.87 -2.44 -9.97
C ASP A 36 -12.86 -1.14 -9.16
N PHE A 37 -11.68 -0.61 -8.81
CA PHE A 37 -11.50 0.61 -8.02
C PHE A 37 -10.48 1.57 -8.66
N PRO A 38 -10.71 2.03 -9.90
CA PRO A 38 -9.72 2.80 -10.66
C PRO A 38 -9.40 4.16 -10.03
N ALA A 39 -10.35 4.79 -9.32
CA ALA A 39 -10.15 6.07 -8.65
C ALA A 39 -9.23 5.91 -7.44
N GLU A 40 -9.50 4.91 -6.60
CA GLU A 40 -8.73 4.54 -5.42
C GLU A 40 -7.33 4.08 -5.83
N TYR A 41 -7.20 3.28 -6.90
CA TYR A 41 -5.92 2.88 -7.46
C TYR A 41 -5.10 4.09 -7.95
N LYS A 42 -5.75 5.04 -8.64
CA LYS A 42 -5.09 6.28 -9.09
C LYS A 42 -4.62 7.12 -7.91
N GLN A 43 -5.46 7.29 -6.88
CA GLN A 43 -5.10 8.02 -5.68
C GLN A 43 -3.95 7.34 -4.93
N TRP A 44 -4.04 6.03 -4.71
CA TRP A 44 -3.01 5.21 -4.08
C TRP A 44 -1.66 5.35 -4.79
N THR A 45 -1.63 5.17 -6.11
CA THR A 45 -0.40 5.28 -6.89
C THR A 45 0.14 6.71 -6.94
N SER A 46 -0.73 7.73 -6.90
CA SER A 46 -0.34 9.13 -6.78
C SER A 46 0.33 9.43 -5.44
N SER A 47 -0.31 9.06 -4.33
CA SER A 47 0.24 9.19 -2.97
C SER A 47 1.57 8.45 -2.85
N ALA A 48 1.68 7.23 -3.41
CA ALA A 48 2.93 6.49 -3.43
C ALA A 48 4.09 7.27 -4.11
N ASN A 49 3.81 7.98 -5.20
CA ASN A 49 4.84 8.78 -5.90
C ASN A 49 5.25 10.01 -5.11
N ILE A 50 4.32 10.65 -4.40
CA ILE A 50 4.61 11.78 -3.52
C ILE A 50 5.55 11.31 -2.39
N LEU A 51 5.16 10.24 -1.70
CA LEU A 51 5.92 9.69 -0.58
C LEU A 51 7.32 9.21 -0.99
N ARG A 52 7.46 8.58 -2.17
CA ARG A 52 8.76 8.17 -2.73
C ARG A 52 9.75 9.33 -2.96
N LYS A 53 9.24 10.54 -3.13
CA LYS A 53 10.07 11.75 -3.29
C LYS A 53 10.41 12.41 -1.96
N SER A 54 9.86 11.93 -0.85
CA SER A 54 10.17 12.47 0.47
C SER A 54 11.66 12.36 0.78
N LYS A 55 12.17 13.38 1.49
CA LYS A 55 13.53 13.38 2.04
C LYS A 55 13.63 12.44 3.24
N ASP A 56 12.53 12.18 3.93
CA ASP A 56 12.47 11.22 5.03
C ASP A 56 12.53 9.78 4.50
N ARG A 57 13.29 8.95 5.21
CA ARG A 57 13.49 7.56 4.82
C ARG A 57 12.21 6.75 4.97
N ASP A 58 11.42 6.97 6.01
CA ASP A 58 10.26 6.15 6.31
C ASP A 58 9.12 6.44 5.32
N PHE A 59 8.84 7.72 5.03
CA PHE A 59 7.90 8.09 3.97
C PHE A 59 8.33 7.53 2.61
N ARG A 60 9.61 7.62 2.27
CA ARG A 60 10.14 7.06 1.03
C ARG A 60 9.97 5.54 0.95
N ASP A 61 10.26 4.83 2.04
CA ASP A 61 10.09 3.38 2.15
C ASP A 61 8.61 3.00 2.03
N TYR A 62 7.71 3.76 2.66
CA TYR A 62 6.27 3.53 2.57
C TYR A 62 5.74 3.71 1.15
N GLY A 63 6.16 4.77 0.45
CA GLY A 63 5.81 4.96 -0.95
C GLY A 63 6.35 3.85 -1.88
N GLN A 64 7.50 3.24 -1.55
CA GLN A 64 8.01 2.07 -2.28
C GLN A 64 7.16 0.83 -2.01
N TYR A 65 6.82 0.58 -0.75
CA TYR A 65 5.87 -0.46 -0.35
C TYR A 65 4.56 -0.34 -1.13
N MET A 66 3.95 0.85 -1.13
CA MET A 66 2.65 1.07 -1.77
C MET A 66 2.66 0.73 -3.25
N ARG A 67 3.73 1.11 -3.97
CA ARG A 67 3.90 0.72 -5.37
C ARG A 67 4.03 -0.79 -5.52
N ARG A 68 4.87 -1.42 -4.71
CA ARG A 68 5.08 -2.87 -4.78
C ARG A 68 3.80 -3.64 -4.47
N PHE A 69 3.01 -3.15 -3.52
CA PHE A 69 1.72 -3.70 -3.17
C PHE A 69 0.75 -3.70 -4.36
N SER A 70 0.63 -2.56 -5.04
CA SER A 70 -0.20 -2.45 -6.25
C SER A 70 0.26 -3.37 -7.38
N ASP A 71 1.57 -3.43 -7.63
CA ASP A 71 2.15 -4.27 -8.69
C ASP A 71 1.86 -5.75 -8.41
N VAL A 72 2.10 -6.20 -7.17
CA VAL A 72 1.90 -7.60 -6.77
C VAL A 72 0.43 -8.00 -6.83
N ILE A 73 -0.51 -7.13 -6.43
CA ILE A 73 -1.95 -7.41 -6.57
C ILE A 73 -2.34 -7.50 -8.04
N THR A 74 -1.90 -6.55 -8.86
CA THR A 74 -2.21 -6.55 -10.30
C THR A 74 -1.70 -7.84 -10.97
N GLU A 75 -0.48 -8.27 -10.62
CA GLU A 75 0.07 -9.54 -11.10
C GLU A 75 -0.70 -10.76 -10.58
N LEU A 76 -1.23 -10.73 -9.35
CA LEU A 76 -2.05 -11.82 -8.80
C LEU A 76 -3.41 -11.92 -9.48
N ASP A 77 -4.02 -10.79 -9.82
CA ASP A 77 -5.29 -10.72 -10.54
C ASP A 77 -5.19 -11.31 -11.97
N GLU A 78 -3.99 -11.36 -12.55
CA GLU A 78 -3.74 -11.90 -13.88
C GLU A 78 -3.29 -13.39 -13.88
N LEU A 79 -2.98 -13.95 -12.70
CA LEU A 79 -2.43 -15.30 -12.58
C LEU A 79 -3.53 -16.33 -12.26
N PRO A 80 -3.50 -17.53 -12.87
CA PRO A 80 -4.38 -18.62 -12.47
C PRO A 80 -4.08 -19.06 -11.03
N GLU A 81 -5.09 -19.13 -10.17
CA GLU A 81 -4.95 -19.44 -8.73
C GLU A 81 -4.20 -20.76 -8.46
N ASP A 82 -4.47 -21.79 -9.27
CA ASP A 82 -3.85 -23.11 -9.12
C ASP A 82 -2.36 -23.15 -9.51
N SER A 83 -1.87 -22.07 -10.14
CA SER A 83 -0.53 -22.03 -10.68
C SER A 83 0.54 -21.92 -9.59
N ARG A 84 1.69 -22.55 -9.82
CA ARG A 84 2.88 -22.38 -8.97
C ARG A 84 3.34 -20.92 -8.91
N LYS A 85 3.09 -20.14 -9.98
CA LYS A 85 3.42 -18.71 -10.05
C LYS A 85 2.53 -17.92 -9.09
N PHE A 86 1.23 -18.18 -9.06
CA PHE A 86 0.30 -17.57 -8.12
C PHE A 86 0.73 -17.83 -6.67
N ARG A 87 1.00 -19.08 -6.27
CA ARG A 87 1.48 -19.41 -4.92
C ARG A 87 2.75 -18.65 -4.52
N ARG A 88 3.71 -18.50 -5.44
CA ARG A 88 4.95 -17.74 -5.19
C ARG A 88 4.67 -16.26 -5.02
N LYS A 89 3.79 -15.71 -5.84
CA LYS A 89 3.40 -14.30 -5.81
C LYS A 89 2.56 -13.99 -4.56
N MET A 90 1.73 -14.92 -4.10
CA MET A 90 1.03 -14.85 -2.81
C MET A 90 1.99 -14.77 -1.61
N ALA A 91 3.08 -15.55 -1.63
CA ALA A 91 4.11 -15.44 -0.59
C ALA A 91 4.85 -14.10 -0.66
N GLU A 92 5.06 -13.55 -1.86
CA GLU A 92 5.57 -12.20 -2.03
C GLU A 92 4.60 -11.15 -1.48
N PHE A 93 3.31 -11.27 -1.79
CA PHE A 93 2.26 -10.40 -1.27
C PHE A 93 2.26 -10.34 0.26
N GLY A 94 2.31 -11.50 0.94
CA GLY A 94 2.39 -11.54 2.40
C GLY A 94 3.58 -10.76 2.95
N ARG A 95 4.78 -10.91 2.34
CA ARG A 95 5.98 -10.16 2.76
C ARG A 95 5.86 -8.66 2.53
N VAL A 96 5.24 -8.26 1.42
CA VAL A 96 5.01 -6.85 1.10
C VAL A 96 4.06 -6.23 2.11
N VAL A 97 2.95 -6.90 2.42
CA VAL A 97 1.99 -6.47 3.44
C VAL A 97 2.66 -6.33 4.81
N ASP A 98 3.39 -7.35 5.26
CA ASP A 98 4.07 -7.31 6.56
C ASP A 98 5.09 -6.16 6.66
N HIS A 99 5.81 -5.88 5.57
CA HIS A 99 6.72 -4.73 5.50
C HIS A 99 5.97 -3.41 5.58
N GLY A 100 4.91 -3.26 4.77
CA GLY A 100 4.08 -2.06 4.75
C GLY A 100 3.48 -1.71 6.10
N LEU A 101 2.94 -2.71 6.81
CA LEU A 101 2.37 -2.53 8.15
C LEU A 101 3.41 -2.05 9.17
N LYS A 102 4.64 -2.59 9.11
CA LYS A 102 5.75 -2.14 9.97
C LYS A 102 6.17 -0.70 9.67
N VAL A 103 6.26 -0.33 8.39
CA VAL A 103 6.62 1.04 8.00
C VAL A 103 5.51 2.01 8.40
N HIS A 104 4.25 1.65 8.16
CA HIS A 104 3.10 2.44 8.56
C HIS A 104 3.08 2.69 10.07
N ALA A 105 3.28 1.65 10.90
CA ALA A 105 3.33 1.79 12.35
C ALA A 105 4.39 2.80 12.81
N ARG A 106 5.61 2.75 12.25
CA ARG A 106 6.67 3.72 12.55
C ARG A 106 6.29 5.15 12.16
N ILE A 107 5.64 5.33 11.00
CA ILE A 107 5.18 6.66 10.57
C ILE A 107 4.07 7.16 11.51
N SER A 108 3.09 6.32 11.84
CA SER A 108 2.00 6.67 12.74
C SER A 108 2.50 7.07 14.12
N GLU A 109 3.42 6.30 14.71
CA GLU A 109 4.05 6.66 15.99
C GLU A 109 4.72 8.04 15.92
N ARG A 110 5.46 8.33 14.85
CA ARG A 110 6.16 9.61 14.67
C ARG A 110 5.21 10.79 14.44
N VAL A 111 4.12 10.60 13.69
CA VAL A 111 3.14 11.65 13.41
C VAL A 111 2.28 11.93 14.65
N VAL A 112 1.84 10.91 15.39
CA VAL A 112 1.09 11.09 16.65
C VAL A 112 1.93 11.81 17.71
N ILE A 113 3.24 11.55 17.78
CA ILE A 113 4.14 12.27 18.68
C ILE A 113 4.33 13.74 18.24
N ALA A 114 4.23 14.04 16.94
CA ALA A 114 4.41 15.39 16.39
C ALA A 114 3.18 16.30 16.57
N ASP A 115 1.96 15.73 16.59
CA ASP A 115 0.70 16.44 16.86
C ASP A 115 0.37 16.54 18.37
N GLY A 116 1.21 15.96 19.23
CA GLY A 116 1.05 15.88 20.69
C GLY A 116 1.83 16.93 21.49
N VAL A 117 1.97 18.16 20.97
CA VAL A 117 2.46 19.35 21.71
C VAL A 117 1.47 20.50 21.58
#